data_AF-A0A6M3KHL8-F1
#
_entry.id   AF-A0A6M3KHL8-F1
#
_cell.length_a   1.000
_cell.length_b   1.000
_cell.length_c   1.000
_cell.angle_alpha   90.00
_cell.angle_beta   90.00
_cell.angle_gamma   90.00
#
_symmetry.space_group_name_H-M   'P 1'
#
loop_
_entity.id
_entity.type
_entity.pdbx_description
1 polymer ?
#
loop_
_entity_poly.entity_id
_entity_poly.type
_entity_poly.pdbx_seq_one_letter_code
_entity_poly.pdbx_strand_id
1 'polypeptide(L)'
;MKKLIPYFLTFLLLITTPLYAALPPTRILDEGVDKGVAFKFDCVGAGIACTRTGTTGTLTVTGGGAGLATTDIDTSAELDAIVTDNTGSGALVFNNAPTMTGLTVKTKLTLDYATASELVGTNASKELVSLAVATYPSLTELSYVKGLS
;
A
#
# COMPACT_ATOMS: atom_id res chain seq x y z
N MET A 1 65.64 -8.76 52.90
CA MET A 1 64.81 -7.97 51.95
C MET A 1 64.44 -8.78 50.69
N LYS A 2 63.97 -10.04 50.80
CA LYS A 2 63.79 -10.96 49.65
C LYS A 2 62.32 -11.30 49.29
N LYS A 3 61.32 -10.70 49.94
CA LYS A 3 59.89 -11.09 49.76
C LYS A 3 59.00 -10.04 49.05
N LEU A 4 59.54 -8.87 48.67
CA LEU A 4 58.73 -7.76 48.14
C LEU A 4 58.53 -7.80 46.60
N ILE A 5 59.39 -8.52 45.89
CA ILE A 5 59.40 -8.62 44.41
C ILE A 5 58.19 -9.39 43.82
N PRO A 6 57.72 -10.54 44.37
CA PRO A 6 56.61 -11.24 43.74
C PRO A 6 55.29 -10.47 43.85
N TYR A 7 55.03 -9.79 44.98
CA TYR A 7 53.79 -9.02 45.18
C TYR A 7 53.70 -7.79 44.29
N PHE A 8 54.82 -7.10 44.04
CA PHE A 8 54.85 -5.93 43.16
C PHE A 8 54.56 -6.32 41.70
N LEU A 9 55.05 -7.49 41.26
CA LEU A 9 54.81 -7.98 39.91
C LEU A 9 53.36 -8.44 39.70
N THR A 10 52.74 -9.08 40.70
CA THR A 10 51.31 -9.43 40.62
C THR A 10 50.41 -8.20 40.64
N PHE A 11 50.73 -7.19 41.45
CA PHE A 11 49.99 -5.93 41.48
C PHE A 11 50.10 -5.16 40.16
N LEU A 12 51.28 -5.15 39.54
CA LEU A 12 51.48 -4.55 38.22
C LEU A 12 50.69 -5.29 37.12
N LEU A 13 50.61 -6.63 37.19
CA LEU A 13 49.82 -7.43 36.23
C LEU A 13 48.31 -7.13 36.31
N LEU A 14 47.78 -6.89 37.52
CA LEU A 14 46.36 -6.53 37.74
C LEU A 14 45.99 -5.13 37.22
N ILE A 15 46.96 -4.22 37.07
CA ILE A 15 46.70 -2.85 36.57
C ILE A 15 46.78 -2.78 35.04
N THR A 16 47.45 -3.76 34.41
CA THR A 16 47.64 -3.78 32.94
C THR A 16 46.56 -4.55 32.17
N THR A 17 45.66 -5.27 32.84
CA THR A 17 44.53 -5.85 32.14
C THR A 17 43.55 -4.72 31.80
N PRO A 18 43.28 -4.45 30.51
CA PRO A 18 42.21 -3.53 30.17
C PRO A 18 40.92 -4.15 30.76
N LEU A 19 40.35 -3.49 31.76
CA LEU A 19 38.99 -3.73 32.20
C LEU A 19 38.12 -3.30 31.02
N TYR A 20 37.87 -4.21 30.08
CA TYR A 20 36.91 -3.98 29.01
C TYR A 20 35.53 -3.86 29.68
N ALA A 21 35.15 -2.63 30.01
CA ALA A 21 33.78 -2.30 30.33
C ALA A 21 32.97 -2.57 29.06
N ALA A 22 32.34 -3.74 28.97
CA ALA A 22 31.35 -4.00 27.96
C ALA A 22 30.31 -2.87 28.04
N LEU A 23 29.97 -2.28 26.89
CA LEU A 23 28.97 -1.22 26.84
C LEU A 23 27.69 -1.73 27.54
N PRO A 24 27.14 -0.99 28.51
CA PRO A 24 25.95 -1.44 29.22
C PRO A 24 24.80 -1.60 28.21
N PRO A 25 24.00 -2.68 28.32
CA PRO A 25 22.96 -2.94 27.34
C PRO A 25 21.86 -1.88 27.45
N THR A 26 21.22 -1.56 26.32
CA THR A 26 20.13 -0.58 26.26
C THR A 26 18.79 -1.28 26.42
N ARG A 27 17.90 -0.76 27.27
CA ARG A 27 16.53 -1.28 27.39
C ARG A 27 15.71 -0.92 26.17
N ILE A 28 14.92 -1.87 25.67
CA ILE A 28 14.00 -1.65 24.56
C ILE A 28 12.60 -1.53 25.13
N LEU A 29 11.97 -0.38 24.86
CA LEU A 29 10.58 -0.14 25.19
C LEU A 29 9.77 -0.04 23.90
N ASP A 30 8.60 -0.64 23.89
CA ASP A 30 7.60 -0.54 22.84
C ASP A 30 6.36 0.12 23.45
N GLU A 31 6.11 1.38 23.08
CA GLU A 31 5.04 2.20 23.66
C GLU A 31 5.08 2.23 25.21
N GLY A 32 6.29 2.19 25.77
CA GLY A 32 6.53 2.18 27.22
C GLY A 32 6.54 0.80 27.88
N VAL A 33 6.28 -0.27 27.13
CA VAL A 33 6.35 -1.67 27.61
C VAL A 33 7.76 -2.22 27.43
N ASP A 34 8.38 -2.72 28.50
CA ASP A 34 9.73 -3.31 28.46
C ASP A 34 9.74 -4.62 27.67
N LYS A 35 10.54 -4.66 26.60
CA LYS A 35 10.75 -5.84 25.74
C LYS A 35 12.10 -6.52 26.01
N GLY A 36 12.84 -6.06 27.01
CA GLY A 36 14.16 -6.57 27.41
C GLY A 36 15.30 -5.61 27.06
N VAL A 37 16.50 -6.17 26.93
CA VAL A 37 17.73 -5.39 26.70
C VAL A 37 18.45 -5.85 25.44
N ALA A 38 19.01 -4.89 24.69
CA ALA A 38 19.85 -5.14 23.53
C ALA A 38 21.33 -4.97 23.88
N PHE A 39 22.11 -6.03 23.68
CA PHE A 39 23.58 -6.01 23.77
C PHE A 39 24.24 -5.71 22.41
N LYS A 40 23.51 -5.97 21.32
CA LYS A 40 23.92 -5.70 19.94
C LYS A 40 22.69 -5.23 19.17
N PHE A 41 22.84 -4.15 18.41
CA PHE A 41 21.79 -3.59 17.56
C PHE A 41 22.34 -3.39 16.16
N ASP A 42 22.01 -4.30 15.23
CA ASP A 42 22.46 -4.24 13.84
C ASP A 42 21.37 -3.58 12.98
N CYS A 43 21.70 -2.46 12.35
CA CYS A 43 20.84 -1.86 11.34
C CYS A 43 20.96 -2.64 10.02
N VAL A 44 19.92 -3.39 9.66
CA VAL A 44 19.86 -4.20 8.44
C VAL A 44 18.55 -3.91 7.70
N GLY A 45 18.62 -3.86 6.38
CA GLY A 45 17.46 -3.63 5.51
C GLY A 45 17.46 -2.24 4.87
N ALA A 46 16.73 -2.12 3.76
CA ALA A 46 16.53 -0.84 3.11
C ALA A 46 15.76 0.10 4.06
N GLY A 47 16.23 1.35 4.16
CA GLY A 47 15.57 2.35 4.99
C GLY A 47 15.90 2.28 6.49
N ILE A 48 16.77 1.37 6.95
CA ILE A 48 17.23 1.31 8.35
C ILE A 48 18.73 1.64 8.39
N ALA A 49 19.10 2.75 9.02
CA ALA A 49 20.48 3.22 9.10
C ALA A 49 20.88 3.53 10.54
N CYS A 50 22.03 3.00 10.97
CA CYS A 50 22.64 3.35 12.25
C CYS A 50 23.82 4.27 11.95
N THR A 51 23.84 5.46 12.52
CA THR A 51 25.01 6.35 12.50
C THR A 51 25.54 6.53 13.93
N ARG A 52 26.82 6.85 14.07
CA ARG A 52 27.41 7.12 15.38
C ARG A 52 28.24 8.39 15.33
N THR A 53 27.94 9.31 16.24
CA THR A 53 28.71 10.53 16.45
C THR A 53 29.12 10.61 17.91
N GLY A 54 30.41 10.36 18.18
CA GLY A 54 30.91 10.21 19.55
C GLY A 54 30.29 9.00 20.25
N THR A 55 29.68 9.23 21.42
CA THR A 55 28.98 8.20 22.21
C THR A 55 27.51 8.03 21.84
N THR A 56 26.96 8.92 21.00
CA THR A 56 25.56 8.87 20.59
C THR A 56 25.44 8.04 19.32
N GLY A 57 24.72 6.92 19.42
CA GLY A 57 24.20 6.19 18.26
C GLY A 57 22.84 6.78 17.85
N THR A 58 22.66 7.01 16.56
CA THR A 58 21.38 7.42 15.99
C THR A 58 20.88 6.31 15.08
N LEU A 59 19.71 5.77 15.41
CA LEU A 59 18.93 4.94 14.51
C LEU A 59 18.02 5.86 13.67
N THR A 60 18.21 5.83 12.35
CA THR A 60 17.33 6.48 11.39
C THR A 60 16.53 5.41 10.65
N VAL A 61 15.21 5.50 10.72
CA VAL A 61 14.28 4.66 9.95
C VAL A 61 13.67 5.52 8.85
N THR A 62 14.30 5.54 7.68
CA THR A 62 13.76 6.17 6.46
C THR A 62 12.94 5.15 5.69
N GLY A 63 11.67 5.04 6.06
CA GLY A 63 10.76 4.00 5.55
C GLY A 63 9.55 3.78 6.46
N GLY A 64 9.51 4.44 7.62
CA GLY A 64 8.31 4.55 8.45
C GLY A 64 7.24 5.36 7.72
N GLY A 65 6.39 4.67 6.96
CA GLY A 65 5.11 5.16 6.47
C GLY A 65 5.19 6.34 5.50
N ALA A 66 5.90 6.18 4.37
CA ALA A 66 5.35 6.84 3.20
C ALA A 66 3.99 6.15 2.96
N GLY A 67 2.89 6.90 3.03
CA GLY A 67 1.61 6.39 2.52
C GLY A 67 1.76 5.96 1.06
N LEU A 68 0.70 5.42 0.47
CA LEU A 68 0.71 4.98 -0.92
C LEU A 68 1.33 6.06 -1.84
N ALA A 69 2.49 5.77 -2.41
CA ALA A 69 3.11 6.59 -3.43
C ALA A 69 2.30 6.46 -4.72
N THR A 70 2.43 7.45 -5.61
CA THR A 70 1.78 7.40 -6.93
C THR A 70 2.27 6.25 -7.81
N THR A 71 3.33 5.56 -7.40
CA THR A 71 3.93 4.39 -8.05
C THR A 71 3.54 3.08 -7.39
N ASP A 72 2.87 3.09 -6.24
CA ASP A 72 2.55 1.87 -5.50
C ASP A 72 1.32 1.14 -6.07
N ILE A 73 0.56 1.82 -6.92
CA ILE A 73 -0.62 1.32 -7.63
C ILE A 73 -0.54 1.82 -9.07
N ASP A 74 0.32 1.20 -9.86
CA ASP A 74 0.55 1.59 -11.26
C ASP A 74 -0.17 0.68 -12.26
N THR A 75 -0.76 -0.43 -11.80
CA THR A 75 -1.55 -1.35 -12.62
C THR A 75 -2.90 -1.73 -12.01
N SER A 76 -3.83 -2.14 -12.88
CA SER A 76 -5.14 -2.67 -12.44
C SER A 76 -5.03 -4.01 -11.69
N ALA A 77 -3.91 -4.74 -11.83
CA ALA A 77 -3.68 -6.00 -11.14
C ALA A 77 -3.33 -5.79 -9.66
N GLU A 78 -2.67 -4.68 -9.33
CA GLU A 78 -2.39 -4.32 -7.93
C GLU A 78 -3.67 -3.88 -7.21
N LEU A 79 -4.55 -3.16 -7.91
CA LEU A 79 -5.88 -2.84 -7.38
C LEU A 79 -6.72 -4.09 -7.09
N ASP A 80 -6.65 -5.10 -7.96
CA ASP A 80 -7.35 -6.38 -7.78
C ASP A 80 -6.87 -7.11 -6.51
N ALA A 81 -5.56 -7.07 -6.23
CA ALA A 81 -4.98 -7.69 -5.04
C ALA A 81 -5.34 -6.97 -3.72
N ILE A 82 -5.67 -5.67 -3.78
CA ILE A 82 -5.97 -4.84 -2.60
C ILE A 82 -7.45 -4.86 -2.24
N VAL A 83 -8.36 -4.99 -3.21
CA VAL A 83 -9.80 -5.01 -2.95
C VAL A 83 -10.21 -6.40 -2.47
N THR A 84 -9.93 -6.71 -1.20
CA THR A 84 -10.14 -8.05 -0.60
C THR A 84 -11.51 -8.26 0.05
N ASP A 85 -12.32 -7.21 0.23
CA ASP A 85 -13.73 -7.29 0.64
C ASP A 85 -14.62 -6.65 -0.42
N ASN A 86 -14.86 -7.43 -1.47
CA ASN A 86 -15.92 -7.17 -2.42
C ASN A 86 -16.97 -8.24 -2.19
N THR A 87 -18.01 -7.97 -1.41
CA THR A 87 -19.16 -8.87 -1.26
C THR A 87 -20.06 -8.86 -2.53
N GLY A 88 -19.41 -8.93 -3.70
CA GLY A 88 -19.95 -9.01 -5.06
C GLY A 88 -19.01 -9.78 -5.99
N SER A 89 -19.30 -9.80 -7.29
CA SER A 89 -18.70 -10.68 -8.32
C SER A 89 -17.22 -10.45 -8.68
N GLY A 90 -16.40 -9.87 -7.79
CA GLY A 90 -15.01 -9.50 -8.07
C GLY A 90 -14.83 -8.23 -8.92
N ALA A 91 -15.88 -7.43 -9.13
CA ALA A 91 -15.80 -6.15 -9.84
C ALA A 91 -15.62 -4.97 -8.88
N LEU A 92 -14.80 -3.99 -9.26
CA LEU A 92 -14.69 -2.70 -8.59
C LEU A 92 -16.01 -1.93 -8.66
N VAL A 93 -16.62 -1.62 -7.50
CA VAL A 93 -17.88 -0.87 -7.40
C VAL A 93 -17.59 0.60 -7.10
N PHE A 94 -18.02 1.51 -7.98
CA PHE A 94 -17.88 2.95 -7.76
C PHE A 94 -19.19 3.54 -7.23
N ASN A 95 -19.21 4.06 -6.00
CA ASN A 95 -20.43 4.62 -5.39
C ASN A 95 -20.67 6.11 -5.70
N ASN A 96 -19.65 6.87 -6.11
CA ASN A 96 -19.74 8.31 -6.32
C ASN A 96 -19.28 8.71 -7.73
N ALA A 97 -20.20 8.59 -8.70
CA ALA A 97 -20.17 9.17 -10.04
C ALA A 97 -18.75 9.33 -10.67
N PRO A 98 -18.00 8.23 -10.90
CA PRO A 98 -16.73 8.31 -11.58
C PRO A 98 -16.93 8.81 -13.02
N THR A 99 -16.04 9.70 -13.50
CA THR A 99 -16.02 10.05 -14.92
C THR A 99 -15.25 8.97 -15.68
N MET A 100 -15.88 8.35 -16.68
CA MET A 100 -15.24 7.34 -17.53
C MET A 100 -15.05 7.86 -18.96
N THR A 101 -13.81 8.08 -19.39
CA THR A 101 -13.48 8.45 -20.77
C THR A 101 -13.12 7.19 -21.57
N GLY A 102 -14.13 6.55 -22.16
CA GLY A 102 -13.95 5.33 -22.96
C GLY A 102 -14.39 4.06 -22.23
N LEU A 103 -15.69 3.92 -22.02
CA LEU A 103 -16.29 2.69 -21.47
C LEU A 103 -16.31 1.59 -22.54
N THR A 104 -15.67 0.45 -22.28
CA THR A 104 -15.81 -0.77 -23.09
C THR A 104 -16.56 -1.83 -22.29
N VAL A 105 -17.73 -2.25 -22.77
CA VAL A 105 -18.54 -3.31 -22.15
C VAL A 105 -18.39 -4.59 -22.98
N LYS A 106 -17.82 -5.65 -22.41
CA LYS A 106 -17.56 -6.91 -23.14
C LYS A 106 -18.77 -7.84 -23.23
N THR A 107 -19.63 -7.83 -22.22
CA THR A 107 -20.72 -8.82 -22.09
C THR A 107 -22.08 -8.14 -22.07
N LYS A 108 -22.43 -7.48 -20.96
CA LYS A 108 -23.74 -6.89 -20.73
C LYS A 108 -23.62 -5.55 -20.02
N LEU A 109 -24.43 -4.58 -20.44
CA LEU A 109 -24.72 -3.35 -19.71
C LEU A 109 -26.17 -3.42 -19.23
N THR A 110 -26.40 -3.30 -17.93
CA THR A 110 -27.74 -3.15 -17.37
C THR A 110 -27.97 -1.65 -17.11
N LEU A 111 -29.09 -1.12 -17.59
CA LEU A 111 -29.49 0.27 -17.42
C LEU A 111 -30.77 0.30 -16.57
N ASP A 112 -30.66 0.56 -15.27
CA ASP A 112 -31.79 0.41 -14.33
C ASP A 112 -32.99 1.33 -14.62
N TYR A 113 -32.76 2.43 -15.34
CA TYR A 113 -33.82 3.35 -15.76
C TYR A 113 -34.52 2.93 -17.07
N ALA A 114 -33.97 1.95 -17.81
CA ALA A 114 -34.57 1.49 -19.05
C ALA A 114 -35.71 0.52 -18.77
N THR A 115 -36.85 0.68 -19.45
CA THR A 115 -37.96 -0.26 -19.35
C THR A 115 -37.72 -1.45 -20.29
N ALA A 116 -38.36 -2.59 -19.99
CA ALA A 116 -38.21 -3.78 -20.81
C ALA A 116 -38.83 -3.56 -22.21
N SER A 117 -38.17 -4.13 -23.23
CA SER A 117 -38.65 -4.12 -24.62
C SER A 117 -38.75 -2.74 -25.28
N GLU A 118 -37.99 -1.75 -24.80
CA GLU A 118 -37.83 -0.44 -25.43
C GLU A 118 -36.50 -0.30 -26.19
N LEU A 119 -36.41 0.72 -27.04
CA LEU A 119 -35.16 1.10 -27.70
C LEU A 119 -34.35 2.02 -26.78
N VAL A 120 -33.02 1.95 -26.85
CA VAL A 120 -32.12 2.89 -26.14
C VAL A 120 -31.63 3.95 -27.12
N GLY A 121 -31.69 5.22 -26.72
CA GLY A 121 -31.23 6.37 -27.51
C GLY A 121 -30.69 7.48 -26.61
N THR A 122 -30.52 8.69 -27.15
CA THR A 122 -30.05 9.85 -26.37
C THR A 122 -31.05 11.00 -26.41
N ASN A 123 -31.15 11.75 -25.31
CA ASN A 123 -31.94 12.97 -25.24
C ASN A 123 -31.13 14.22 -25.68
N ALA A 124 -31.72 15.40 -25.61
CA ALA A 124 -31.05 16.67 -25.95
C ALA A 124 -29.80 16.96 -25.09
N SER A 125 -29.76 16.43 -23.87
CA SER A 125 -28.63 16.52 -22.94
C SER A 125 -27.57 15.44 -23.17
N LYS A 126 -27.74 14.59 -24.19
CA LYS A 126 -26.87 13.43 -24.53
C LYS A 126 -26.87 12.32 -23.49
N GLU A 127 -27.84 12.31 -22.60
CA GLU A 127 -28.05 11.23 -21.65
C GLU A 127 -28.73 10.07 -22.35
N LEU A 128 -28.39 8.84 -21.98
CA LEU A 128 -29.07 7.66 -22.50
C LEU A 128 -30.51 7.64 -21.94
N VAL A 129 -31.48 7.38 -22.80
CA VAL A 129 -32.91 7.33 -22.45
C VAL A 129 -33.57 6.10 -23.06
N SER A 130 -34.67 5.68 -22.44
CA SER A 130 -35.56 4.62 -22.93
C SER A 130 -36.61 5.25 -23.86
N LEU A 131 -36.80 4.68 -25.05
CA LEU A 131 -37.74 5.19 -26.05
C LEU A 131 -38.84 4.16 -26.31
N ALA A 132 -40.08 4.62 -26.15
CA ALA A 132 -41.28 3.84 -26.44
C ALA A 132 -41.31 3.40 -27.91
N VAL A 133 -41.40 2.09 -28.15
CA VAL A 133 -41.45 1.52 -29.51
C VAL A 133 -42.74 1.91 -30.25
N ALA A 134 -43.80 2.27 -29.54
CA ALA A 134 -45.08 2.65 -30.15
C ALA A 134 -45.05 3.98 -30.93
N THR A 135 -44.01 4.80 -30.73
CA THR A 135 -43.87 6.13 -31.36
C THR A 135 -42.71 6.19 -32.35
N TYR A 136 -41.92 5.13 -32.43
CA TYR A 136 -40.83 4.99 -33.39
C TYR A 136 -41.19 3.97 -34.45
N PRO A 137 -40.65 4.12 -35.68
CA PRO A 137 -40.95 3.19 -36.75
C PRO A 137 -40.64 1.77 -36.30
N SER A 138 -41.46 0.81 -36.73
CA SER A 138 -41.19 -0.62 -36.49
C SER A 138 -39.80 -0.99 -37.01
N LEU A 139 -39.21 -2.10 -36.54
CA LEU A 139 -37.91 -2.56 -37.03
C LEU A 139 -37.85 -2.68 -38.58
N THR A 140 -39.00 -2.94 -39.21
CA THR A 140 -39.19 -2.99 -40.67
C THR A 140 -39.07 -1.62 -41.36
N GLU A 141 -39.45 -0.55 -40.69
CA GLU A 141 -39.31 0.81 -41.20
C GLU A 141 -37.90 1.35 -40.94
N LEU A 142 -37.26 0.95 -39.84
CA LEU A 142 -35.85 1.23 -39.56
C LEU A 142 -34.91 0.61 -40.60
N SER A 143 -35.19 -0.60 -41.11
CA SER A 143 -34.40 -1.19 -42.21
C SER A 143 -34.54 -0.40 -43.52
N TYR A 144 -35.73 0.16 -43.78
CA TYR A 144 -36.00 0.96 -44.98
C TYR A 144 -35.25 2.30 -44.96
N VAL A 145 -35.18 2.95 -43.80
CA VAL A 145 -34.44 4.22 -43.61
C VAL A 145 -32.92 4.02 -43.68
N LYS A 146 -32.41 2.82 -43.37
CA LYS A 146 -30.98 2.48 -43.39
C LYS A 146 -30.46 1.98 -44.75
N GLY A 147 -31.30 1.92 -45.78
CA GLY A 147 -30.90 1.39 -47.09
C GLY A 147 -30.52 -0.10 -47.08
N LEU A 148 -30.99 -0.84 -46.08
CA LEU A 148 -30.88 -2.29 -46.01
C LEU A 148 -32.09 -2.88 -46.76
N SER A 149 -31.97 -2.99 -48.09
CA SER A 149 -32.86 -3.77 -48.94
C SER A 149 -32.34 -5.18 -49.13
#